data_AF-A0A2A9N6T8-F1
#
_entry.id   AF-A0A2A9N6T8-F1
#
_cell.length_a   1.000
_cell.length_b   1.000
_cell.length_c   1.000
_cell.angle_alpha   90.00
_cell.angle_beta   90.00
_cell.angle_gamma   90.00
#
_symmetry.space_group_name_H-M   'P 1'
#
loop_
_entity.id
_entity.type
_entity.pdbx_description
1 polymer ?
#
loop_
_entity_poly.entity_id
_entity_poly.type
_entity_poly.pdbx_seq_one_letter_code
_entity_poly.pdbx_strand_id
1 'polypeptide(L)'
;MSDEYDHHDFDIIRTDSRFGIFEELSLKDKSTVSISNCSFSFRAELEKHVMTDGCYGTIYPMYTHEGRKWVLMSFTYMESGRPVEKVLLWAERIDSRESLGIWRVDGKAWKVFRTTDQLEKLRDMYRRAEVGELPMGRPKFVQGTVQQGSNRPTQGFVLMVNWMTGTYFHLPTKQLNVALKAEKISHSKSARDYIRIKFGCEAALSLRLNDCQGYVENYASEPIAFIDVHLSTSTMAEALVDDIVEWGTQP
;
A
#
# COMPACT_ATOMS: atom_id res chain seq x y z
N MET A 1 -12.16 -16.33 36.89
CA MET A 1 -12.89 -15.10 37.23
C MET A 1 -12.33 -14.06 36.28
N SER A 2 -13.13 -13.62 35.30
CA SER A 2 -12.68 -12.56 34.40
C SER A 2 -12.83 -11.26 35.17
N ASP A 3 -11.73 -10.60 35.48
CA ASP A 3 -11.78 -9.23 35.95
C ASP A 3 -12.40 -8.40 34.82
N GLU A 4 -13.64 -7.95 35.02
CA GLU A 4 -14.29 -7.00 34.11
C GLU A 4 -13.58 -5.66 34.28
N TYR A 5 -12.98 -5.16 33.19
CA TYR A 5 -12.39 -3.83 33.18
C TYR A 5 -13.47 -2.75 33.28
N ASP A 6 -13.18 -1.69 34.04
CA ASP A 6 -14.00 -0.49 34.14
C ASP A 6 -13.40 0.65 33.28
N HIS A 7 -14.23 1.55 32.74
CA HIS A 7 -13.75 2.70 31.97
C HIS A 7 -12.71 3.55 32.73
N HIS A 8 -12.82 3.59 34.07
CA HIS A 8 -11.91 4.32 34.93
C HIS A 8 -10.48 3.74 34.98
N ASP A 9 -10.26 2.50 34.52
CA ASP A 9 -8.94 1.87 34.43
C ASP A 9 -8.08 2.43 33.29
N PHE A 10 -8.67 3.26 32.43
CA PHE A 10 -8.05 3.77 31.22
C PHE A 10 -7.87 5.29 31.23
N ASP A 11 -6.85 5.74 30.50
CA ASP A 11 -6.68 7.13 30.06
C ASP A 11 -7.20 7.27 28.62
N ILE A 12 -7.95 8.34 28.34
CA ILE A 12 -8.36 8.69 26.99
C ILE A 12 -7.17 9.33 26.26
N ILE A 13 -6.66 8.65 25.25
CA ILE A 13 -5.54 9.10 24.42
C ILE A 13 -6.03 10.05 23.32
N ARG A 14 -7.17 9.70 22.70
CA ARG A 14 -7.74 10.43 21.57
C ARG A 14 -9.25 10.25 21.53
N THR A 15 -9.95 11.31 21.16
CA THR A 15 -11.39 11.30 20.87
C THR A 15 -11.64 11.67 19.41
N ASP A 16 -12.61 11.01 18.78
CA ASP A 16 -13.05 11.24 17.40
C ASP A 16 -14.57 11.32 17.37
N SER A 17 -15.13 12.38 16.82
CA SER A 17 -16.57 12.66 16.88
C SER A 17 -17.41 11.90 15.84
N ARG A 18 -16.80 11.10 14.97
CA ARG A 18 -17.52 10.28 14.00
C ARG A 18 -18.31 9.16 14.72
N PHE A 19 -19.46 8.77 14.16
CA PHE A 19 -20.29 7.64 14.61
C PHE A 19 -20.74 7.63 16.09
N GLY A 20 -21.06 8.79 16.67
CA GLY A 20 -21.56 8.86 18.06
C GLY A 20 -20.47 8.93 19.13
N ILE A 21 -19.23 9.25 18.71
CA ILE A 21 -18.00 9.42 19.50
C ILE A 21 -17.23 8.10 19.66
N PHE A 22 -15.99 8.11 19.20
CA PHE A 22 -14.97 7.07 19.36
C PHE A 22 -13.88 7.58 20.29
N GLU A 23 -13.44 6.74 21.24
CA GLU A 23 -12.34 7.05 22.14
C GLU A 23 -11.26 5.97 22.05
N GLU A 24 -10.02 6.41 21.87
CA GLU A 24 -8.84 5.58 21.96
C GLU A 24 -8.33 5.59 23.40
N LEU A 25 -8.25 4.40 24.01
CA LEU A 25 -7.97 4.24 25.43
C LEU A 25 -6.62 3.53 25.65
N SER A 26 -5.85 3.95 26.66
CA SER A 26 -4.69 3.20 27.18
C SER A 26 -4.92 2.82 28.62
N LEU A 27 -4.51 1.61 29.01
CA LEU A 27 -4.47 1.23 30.43
C LEU A 27 -3.52 2.14 31.20
N LYS A 28 -4.00 2.68 32.33
CA LYS A 28 -3.20 3.55 33.21
C LYS A 28 -1.94 2.86 33.74
N ASP A 29 -2.02 1.55 33.96
CA ASP A 29 -0.90 0.73 34.43
C ASP A 29 0.10 0.34 33.33
N LYS A 30 -0.18 0.70 32.06
CA LYS A 30 0.63 0.39 30.87
C LYS A 30 0.84 -1.11 30.63
N SER A 31 0.03 -1.98 31.24
CA SER A 31 0.08 -3.41 30.99
C SER A 31 -0.52 -3.75 29.61
N THR A 32 -0.04 -4.83 29.01
CA THR A 32 -0.67 -5.42 27.81
C THR A 32 -1.44 -6.65 28.23
N VAL A 33 -2.76 -6.62 28.05
CA VAL A 33 -3.63 -7.73 28.45
C VAL A 33 -3.99 -8.55 27.21
N SER A 34 -3.84 -9.87 27.30
CA SER A 34 -4.36 -10.82 26.31
C SER A 34 -5.61 -11.49 26.88
N ILE A 35 -6.78 -11.19 26.34
CA ILE A 35 -8.04 -11.84 26.75
C ILE A 35 -8.78 -12.35 25.53
N SER A 36 -8.91 -13.66 25.44
CA SER A 36 -9.76 -14.33 24.47
C SER A 36 -11.18 -14.46 25.03
N ASN A 37 -12.14 -13.78 24.41
CA ASN A 37 -13.49 -14.27 24.03
C ASN A 37 -14.57 -13.17 24.09
N CYS A 38 -15.12 -12.80 22.93
CA CYS A 38 -16.44 -12.16 22.82
C CYS A 38 -17.14 -12.60 21.52
N SER A 39 -18.47 -12.66 21.53
CA SER A 39 -19.31 -13.34 20.53
C SER A 39 -19.40 -12.64 19.15
N PHE A 40 -19.83 -13.41 18.16
CA PHE A 40 -19.30 -13.40 16.79
C PHE A 40 -19.97 -12.44 15.77
N SER A 41 -21.11 -11.79 16.07
CA SER A 41 -21.89 -11.09 15.02
C SER A 41 -21.62 -9.59 14.89
N PHE A 42 -21.38 -8.86 15.97
CA PHE A 42 -21.08 -7.41 15.92
C PHE A 42 -19.61 -7.13 15.54
N ARG A 43 -18.75 -8.14 15.76
CA ARG A 43 -17.31 -8.07 15.54
C ARG A 43 -16.95 -7.85 14.07
N ALA A 44 -17.60 -8.55 13.13
CA ALA A 44 -17.22 -8.52 11.72
C ALA A 44 -17.48 -7.17 11.02
N GLU A 45 -18.58 -6.48 11.35
CA GLU A 45 -18.87 -5.15 10.76
C GLU A 45 -17.95 -4.08 11.33
N LEU A 46 -17.71 -4.09 12.65
CA LEU A 46 -16.80 -3.15 13.30
C LEU A 46 -15.32 -3.42 12.91
N GLU A 47 -14.90 -4.69 12.83
CA GLU A 47 -13.59 -5.07 12.31
C GLU A 47 -13.41 -4.62 10.86
N LYS A 48 -14.41 -4.85 9.99
CA LYS A 48 -14.34 -4.41 8.59
C LYS A 48 -14.26 -2.88 8.45
N HIS A 49 -14.84 -2.11 9.38
CA HIS A 49 -14.86 -0.65 9.33
C HIS A 49 -13.67 0.03 10.01
N VAL A 50 -13.08 -0.62 11.02
CA VAL A 50 -11.94 -0.07 11.76
C VAL A 50 -10.61 -0.67 11.30
N MET A 51 -10.59 -1.90 10.78
CA MET A 51 -9.40 -2.52 10.19
C MET A 51 -9.17 -2.16 8.72
N THR A 52 -10.05 -1.36 8.10
CA THR A 52 -9.87 -0.81 6.74
C THR A 52 -8.57 0.02 6.59
N ASP A 53 -8.00 0.49 7.70
CA ASP A 53 -6.75 1.25 7.73
C ASP A 53 -5.48 0.40 7.91
N GLY A 54 -5.58 -0.94 7.83
CA GLY A 54 -4.42 -1.84 7.95
C GLY A 54 -3.93 -2.06 9.40
N CYS A 55 -4.80 -1.77 10.37
CA CYS A 55 -4.59 -2.08 11.78
C CYS A 55 -5.12 -3.49 12.11
N TYR A 56 -4.35 -4.29 12.83
CA TYR A 56 -4.80 -5.59 13.37
C TYR A 56 -5.10 -5.45 14.86
N GLY A 57 -6.21 -6.02 15.35
CA GLY A 57 -6.56 -5.86 16.75
C GLY A 57 -7.51 -6.92 17.32
N THR A 58 -7.57 -6.99 18.65
CA THR A 58 -8.54 -7.82 19.38
C THR A 58 -9.67 -6.92 19.87
N ILE A 59 -10.90 -7.30 19.55
CA ILE A 59 -12.12 -6.67 20.08
C ILE A 59 -12.51 -7.42 21.36
N TYR A 60 -12.57 -6.68 22.47
CA TYR A 60 -12.90 -7.19 23.80
C TYR A 60 -14.40 -7.00 24.13
N PRO A 61 -14.91 -7.64 25.19
CA PRO A 61 -16.31 -7.56 25.55
C PRO A 61 -16.82 -6.14 25.68
N MET A 62 -18.06 -5.95 25.24
CA MET A 62 -18.78 -4.71 25.40
C MET A 62 -19.11 -4.46 26.87
N TYR A 63 -18.72 -3.32 27.43
CA TYR A 63 -19.20 -2.87 28.74
C TYR A 63 -20.13 -1.66 28.58
N THR A 64 -20.94 -1.36 29.59
CA THR A 64 -21.86 -0.22 29.58
C THR A 64 -21.41 0.82 30.60
N HIS A 65 -21.20 2.05 30.17
CA HIS A 65 -20.83 3.18 31.02
C HIS A 65 -21.65 4.40 30.60
N GLU A 66 -22.25 5.09 31.57
CA GLU A 66 -23.18 6.23 31.36
C GLU A 66 -24.33 5.95 30.35
N GLY A 67 -24.88 4.73 30.38
CA GLY A 67 -25.96 4.33 29.49
C GLY A 67 -25.55 4.09 28.02
N ARG A 68 -24.24 4.15 27.73
CA ARG A 68 -23.67 3.86 26.40
C ARG A 68 -22.92 2.54 26.43
N LYS A 69 -22.97 1.81 25.31
CA LYS A 69 -22.21 0.57 25.10
C LYS A 69 -20.84 0.92 24.52
N TRP A 70 -19.79 0.47 25.20
CA TRP A 70 -18.40 0.70 24.84
C TRP A 70 -17.77 -0.59 24.36
N VAL A 71 -16.94 -0.51 23.32
CA VAL A 71 -16.18 -1.64 22.79
C VAL A 71 -14.71 -1.32 22.99
N LEU A 72 -14.01 -2.13 23.79
CA LEU A 72 -12.57 -1.99 23.94
C LEU A 72 -11.88 -2.71 22.76
N MET A 73 -10.98 -2.02 22.08
CA MET A 73 -10.18 -2.61 21.01
C MET A 73 -8.70 -2.35 21.23
N SER A 74 -7.87 -3.40 21.19
CA SER A 74 -6.41 -3.24 21.17
C SER A 74 -5.93 -3.18 19.73
N PHE A 75 -5.32 -2.07 19.30
CA PHE A 75 -4.64 -1.97 18.02
C PHE A 75 -3.20 -2.48 18.13
N THR A 76 -2.77 -3.27 17.15
CA THR A 76 -1.42 -3.81 17.03
C THR A 76 -0.89 -3.36 15.68
N TYR A 77 -0.24 -2.19 15.63
CA TYR A 77 0.66 -1.86 14.52
C TYR A 77 2.09 -2.08 15.01
N MET A 78 2.63 -3.27 14.78
CA MET A 78 3.92 -3.65 15.37
C MET A 78 4.87 -4.28 14.34
N GLU A 79 5.97 -3.58 14.09
CA GLU A 79 7.27 -4.24 13.97
C GLU A 79 7.91 -4.08 15.36
N SER A 80 7.79 -5.10 16.22
CA SER A 80 8.38 -5.14 17.59
C SER A 80 7.92 -4.07 18.61
N GLY A 81 6.74 -3.47 18.45
CA GLY A 81 6.06 -2.71 19.51
C GLY A 81 6.69 -1.38 19.92
N ARG A 82 7.41 -0.74 19.00
CA ARG A 82 7.87 0.64 19.17
C ARG A 82 7.52 1.47 17.93
N PRO A 83 7.18 2.75 18.09
CA PRO A 83 7.14 3.68 16.96
C PRO A 83 8.48 3.64 16.24
N VAL A 84 8.48 3.23 14.97
CA VAL A 84 9.69 3.24 14.14
C VAL A 84 9.76 4.60 13.47
N GLU A 85 10.64 5.46 13.97
CA GLU A 85 11.02 6.67 13.27
C GLU A 85 12.02 6.32 12.16
N LYS A 86 11.74 6.75 10.93
CA LYS A 86 12.69 6.68 9.82
C LYS A 86 12.98 8.08 9.32
N VAL A 87 14.24 8.47 9.43
CA VAL A 87 14.74 9.70 8.83
C VAL A 87 15.11 9.41 7.39
N LEU A 88 14.49 10.13 6.46
CA LEU A 88 14.75 10.02 5.03
C LEU A 88 15.53 11.25 4.57
N LEU A 89 16.74 11.04 4.06
CA LEU A 89 17.60 12.15 3.65
C LEU A 89 17.09 12.75 2.34
N TRP A 90 16.96 14.07 2.29
CA TRP A 90 16.48 14.77 1.09
C TRP A 90 17.42 14.59 -0.11
N ALA A 91 18.73 14.43 0.13
CA ALA A 91 19.72 14.19 -0.91
C ALA A 91 19.56 12.82 -1.62
N GLU A 92 18.89 11.86 -0.97
CA GLU A 92 18.63 10.51 -1.51
C GLU A 92 17.25 10.41 -2.17
N ARG A 93 16.50 11.52 -2.18
CA ARG A 93 15.16 11.59 -2.71
C ARG A 93 15.16 11.45 -4.23
N ILE A 94 14.28 10.60 -4.73
CA ILE A 94 13.86 10.60 -6.12
C ILE A 94 12.61 11.46 -6.25
N ASP A 95 12.64 12.36 -7.23
CA ASP A 95 11.58 13.33 -7.44
C ASP A 95 10.26 12.65 -7.82
N SER A 96 9.16 13.20 -7.28
CA SER A 96 7.81 12.78 -7.59
C SER A 96 6.90 14.01 -7.61
N ARG A 97 5.98 14.08 -8.57
CA ARG A 97 5.07 15.23 -8.74
C ARG A 97 3.92 15.26 -7.73
N GLU A 98 3.52 14.08 -7.25
CA GLU A 98 2.31 13.90 -6.45
C GLU A 98 2.60 13.60 -4.98
N SER A 99 3.87 13.39 -4.65
CA SER A 99 4.32 13.01 -3.32
C SER A 99 5.52 13.86 -2.91
N LEU A 100 5.95 13.75 -1.66
CA LEU A 100 7.18 14.40 -1.22
C LEU A 100 8.40 13.85 -1.97
N GLY A 101 8.36 12.58 -2.37
CA GLY A 101 9.42 11.90 -3.09
C GLY A 101 9.34 10.40 -2.91
N ILE A 102 10.30 9.72 -3.51
CA ILE A 102 10.50 8.28 -3.41
C ILE A 102 11.89 8.03 -2.81
N TRP A 103 11.97 7.12 -1.85
CA TRP A 103 13.23 6.68 -1.24
C TRP A 103 13.40 5.17 -1.36
N ARG A 104 14.65 4.71 -1.41
CA ARG A 104 14.98 3.30 -1.25
C ARG A 104 15.27 3.04 0.23
N VAL A 105 14.43 2.23 0.88
CA VAL A 105 14.54 1.90 2.31
C VAL A 105 14.48 0.39 2.45
N ASP A 106 15.53 -0.24 2.96
CA ASP A 106 15.56 -1.67 3.28
C ASP A 106 15.09 -2.57 2.11
N GLY A 107 15.50 -2.24 0.87
CA GLY A 107 15.11 -2.98 -0.34
C GLY A 107 13.67 -2.71 -0.84
N LYS A 108 12.99 -1.72 -0.27
CA LYS A 108 11.66 -1.26 -0.68
C LYS A 108 11.74 0.15 -1.29
N ALA A 109 10.82 0.47 -2.18
CA ALA A 109 10.55 1.85 -2.59
C ALA A 109 9.47 2.42 -1.66
N TRP A 110 9.76 3.55 -1.04
CA TRP A 110 8.85 4.29 -0.16
C TRP A 110 8.46 5.59 -0.86
N LYS A 111 7.23 5.67 -1.39
CA LYS A 111 6.63 6.91 -1.90
C LYS A 111 5.91 7.60 -0.75
N VAL A 112 6.39 8.77 -0.32
CA VAL A 112 5.94 9.42 0.93
C VAL A 112 5.01 10.58 0.63
N PHE A 113 3.83 10.57 1.22
CA PHE A 113 2.81 11.59 1.05
C PHE A 113 2.64 12.40 2.35
N ARG A 114 2.61 13.72 2.22
CA ARG A 114 2.48 14.63 3.37
C ARG A 114 1.09 14.56 4.02
N THR A 115 0.05 14.39 3.21
CA THR A 115 -1.36 14.33 3.63
C THR A 115 -1.96 12.97 3.28
N THR A 116 -3.12 12.65 3.84
CA THR A 116 -3.87 11.42 3.55
C THR A 116 -4.91 11.59 2.44
N ASP A 117 -4.97 12.74 1.77
CA ASP A 117 -6.04 13.07 0.82
C ASP A 117 -6.15 12.10 -0.36
N GLN A 118 -5.02 11.52 -0.78
CA GLN A 118 -4.96 10.56 -1.89
C GLN A 118 -5.00 9.09 -1.44
N LEU A 119 -5.00 8.82 -0.13
CA LEU A 119 -4.81 7.48 0.40
C LEU A 119 -5.86 6.49 -0.10
N GLU A 120 -7.15 6.82 0.08
CA GLU A 120 -8.25 5.93 -0.32
C GLU A 120 -8.31 5.76 -1.83
N LYS A 121 -8.04 6.83 -2.59
CA LYS A 121 -7.96 6.77 -4.05
C LYS A 121 -6.87 5.80 -4.52
N LEU A 122 -5.67 5.88 -3.92
CA LEU A 122 -4.57 4.99 -4.25
C LEU A 122 -4.84 3.56 -3.79
N ARG A 123 -5.39 3.35 -2.60
CA ARG A 123 -5.82 2.03 -2.13
C ARG A 123 -6.78 1.37 -3.12
N ASP A 124 -7.79 2.10 -3.61
CA ASP A 124 -8.71 1.57 -4.62
C ASP A 124 -8.02 1.24 -5.95
N MET A 125 -7.15 2.13 -6.45
CA MET A 125 -6.40 1.89 -7.68
C MET A 125 -5.52 0.64 -7.60
N TYR A 126 -4.74 0.51 -6.52
CA TYR A 126 -3.89 -0.67 -6.31
C TYR A 126 -4.72 -1.94 -6.08
N ARG A 127 -5.84 -1.88 -5.35
CA ARG A 127 -6.74 -3.03 -5.20
C ARG A 127 -7.30 -3.49 -6.55
N ARG A 128 -7.73 -2.56 -7.40
CA ARG A 128 -8.23 -2.87 -8.76
C ARG A 128 -7.15 -3.46 -9.63
N ALA A 129 -5.93 -2.94 -9.54
CA ALA A 129 -4.78 -3.48 -10.27
C ALA A 129 -4.40 -4.90 -9.79
N GLU A 130 -4.52 -5.18 -8.49
CA GLU A 130 -4.28 -6.52 -7.94
C GLU A 130 -5.33 -7.52 -8.43
N VAL A 131 -6.60 -7.14 -8.40
CA VAL A 131 -7.70 -7.96 -8.96
C VAL A 131 -7.55 -8.19 -10.45
N GLY A 132 -7.06 -7.19 -11.19
CA GLY A 132 -6.76 -7.31 -12.62
C GLY A 132 -5.42 -7.96 -12.94
N GLU A 133 -4.75 -8.55 -11.93
CA GLU A 133 -3.49 -9.26 -12.05
C GLU A 133 -2.37 -8.43 -12.72
N LEU A 134 -2.41 -7.11 -12.56
CA LEU A 134 -1.35 -6.23 -13.06
C LEU A 134 -0.04 -6.62 -12.38
N PRO A 135 1.03 -6.93 -13.14
CA PRO A 135 2.33 -7.19 -12.54
C PRO A 135 2.82 -5.94 -11.83
N MET A 136 2.75 -5.94 -10.51
CA MET A 136 3.23 -4.87 -9.65
C MET A 136 3.74 -5.48 -8.35
N GLY A 137 4.68 -4.81 -7.70
CA GLY A 137 5.11 -5.21 -6.36
C GLY A 137 3.92 -5.25 -5.39
N ARG A 138 4.04 -5.98 -4.28
CA ARG A 138 2.97 -6.02 -3.26
C ARG A 138 2.91 -4.69 -2.50
N PRO A 139 1.89 -3.84 -2.73
CA PRO A 139 1.82 -2.54 -2.10
C PRO A 139 1.44 -2.68 -0.62
N LYS A 140 2.03 -1.83 0.22
CA LYS A 140 1.63 -1.65 1.61
C LYS A 140 1.47 -0.16 1.87
N PHE A 141 0.33 0.22 2.42
CA PHE A 141 0.06 1.60 2.83
C PHE A 141 0.26 1.70 4.34
N VAL A 142 1.09 2.64 4.77
CA VAL A 142 1.40 2.87 6.19
C VAL A 142 1.10 4.31 6.52
N GLN A 143 0.05 4.55 7.28
CA GLN A 143 -0.26 5.88 7.80
C GLN A 143 0.62 6.22 9.00
N GLY A 144 0.87 7.50 9.18
CA GLY A 144 1.62 8.01 10.32
C GLY A 144 1.83 9.51 10.22
N THR A 145 2.74 10.00 11.04
CA THR A 145 3.11 11.41 11.02
C THR A 145 4.30 11.62 10.10
N VAL A 146 4.21 12.60 9.19
CA VAL A 146 5.27 12.98 8.27
C VAL A 146 5.76 14.39 8.61
N GLN A 147 7.07 14.55 8.80
CA GLN A 147 7.70 15.84 9.07
C GLN A 147 8.73 16.15 7.98
N GLN A 148 8.60 17.31 7.33
CA GLN A 148 9.57 17.78 6.34
C GLN A 148 10.42 18.90 6.92
N GLY A 149 11.69 18.60 7.22
CA GLY A 149 12.61 19.56 7.83
C GLY A 149 12.08 20.06 9.17
N SER A 150 12.11 21.37 9.38
CA SER A 150 11.61 22.01 10.59
C SER A 150 10.10 22.35 10.56
N ASN A 151 9.38 21.92 9.52
CA ASN A 151 7.94 22.18 9.44
C ASN A 151 7.16 21.37 10.47
N ARG A 152 5.95 21.83 10.80
CA ARG A 152 5.04 21.08 11.67
C ARG A 152 4.76 19.69 11.08
N PRO A 153 4.83 18.62 11.88
CA PRO A 153 4.44 17.29 11.43
C PRO A 153 2.96 17.23 11.02
N THR A 154 2.65 16.51 9.95
CA THR A 154 1.27 16.32 9.43
C THR A 154 0.89 14.85 9.41
N GLN A 155 -0.41 14.55 9.43
CA GLN A 155 -0.89 13.20 9.15
C GLN A 155 -0.70 12.90 7.67
N GLY A 156 0.10 11.88 7.37
CA GLY A 156 0.44 11.45 6.03
C GLY A 156 0.50 9.94 5.93
N PHE A 157 1.10 9.44 4.85
CA PHE A 157 1.29 8.01 4.67
C PHE A 157 2.48 7.69 3.76
N VAL A 158 2.94 6.45 3.82
CA VAL A 158 3.93 5.89 2.92
C VAL A 158 3.28 4.76 2.12
N LEU A 159 3.41 4.82 0.81
CA LEU A 159 3.19 3.67 -0.07
C LEU A 159 4.53 2.94 -0.22
N MET A 160 4.58 1.71 0.29
CA MET A 160 5.72 0.83 0.22
C MET A 160 5.50 -0.24 -0.85
N VAL A 161 6.42 -0.36 -1.79
CA VAL A 161 6.45 -1.46 -2.77
C VAL A 161 7.86 -2.05 -2.80
N ASN A 162 8.04 -3.19 -3.45
CA ASN A 162 9.39 -3.73 -3.70
C ASN A 162 10.22 -2.71 -4.48
N TRP A 163 11.49 -2.55 -4.12
CA TRP A 163 12.41 -1.82 -4.96
C TRP A 163 12.64 -2.63 -6.23
N MET A 164 12.23 -2.07 -7.38
CA MET A 164 12.39 -2.75 -8.66
C MET A 164 13.81 -2.56 -9.20
N THR A 165 14.32 -3.61 -9.84
CA THR A 165 15.59 -3.62 -10.57
C THR A 165 15.32 -3.81 -12.07
N GLY A 166 16.38 -3.78 -12.87
CA GLY A 166 16.29 -3.88 -14.33
C GLY A 166 16.13 -2.52 -15.03
N THR A 167 15.65 -2.56 -16.27
CA THR A 167 15.60 -1.40 -17.15
C THR A 167 14.24 -0.70 -17.09
N TYR A 168 14.26 0.58 -16.75
CA TYR A 168 13.08 1.44 -16.64
C TYR A 168 12.50 1.83 -18.01
N PHE A 169 11.17 1.82 -18.12
CA PHE A 169 10.40 2.38 -19.23
C PHE A 169 9.32 3.35 -18.73
N HIS A 170 8.92 4.29 -19.58
CA HIS A 170 7.89 5.30 -19.29
C HIS A 170 7.32 5.89 -20.57
N LEU A 171 6.12 5.47 -20.95
CA LEU A 171 5.49 5.92 -22.18
C LEU A 171 4.96 7.36 -22.07
N PRO A 172 5.07 8.17 -23.15
CA PRO A 172 5.65 7.84 -24.45
C PRO A 172 7.17 8.11 -24.52
N THR A 173 7.79 8.65 -23.47
CA THR A 173 9.17 9.16 -23.51
C THR A 173 10.25 8.08 -23.61
N LYS A 174 9.99 6.89 -23.06
CA LYS A 174 10.87 5.72 -23.03
C LYS A 174 10.03 4.49 -23.35
N GLN A 175 10.17 4.00 -24.57
CA GLN A 175 9.43 2.86 -25.11
C GLN A 175 9.79 1.55 -24.40
N LEU A 176 8.86 0.59 -24.37
CA LEU A 176 9.06 -0.70 -23.73
C LEU A 176 10.12 -1.51 -24.49
N ASN A 177 10.13 -1.45 -25.83
CA ASN A 177 11.11 -2.14 -26.68
C ASN A 177 12.59 -1.84 -26.32
N VAL A 178 12.90 -0.62 -25.86
CA VAL A 178 14.24 -0.23 -25.40
C VAL A 178 14.62 -1.01 -24.14
N ALA A 179 13.68 -1.15 -23.21
CA ALA A 179 13.87 -1.95 -22.00
C ALA A 179 14.00 -3.45 -22.31
N LEU A 180 13.15 -3.98 -23.20
CA LEU A 180 13.24 -5.38 -23.65
C LEU A 180 14.61 -5.70 -24.25
N LYS A 181 15.13 -4.79 -25.08
CA LYS A 181 16.46 -4.91 -25.70
C LYS A 181 17.59 -4.86 -24.68
N ALA A 182 17.53 -3.91 -23.74
CA ALA A 182 18.54 -3.76 -22.71
C ALA A 182 18.64 -5.01 -21.81
N GLU A 183 17.48 -5.58 -21.45
CA GLU A 183 17.36 -6.79 -20.64
C GLU A 183 17.59 -8.08 -21.45
N LYS A 184 17.76 -7.99 -22.78
CA LYS A 184 17.93 -9.14 -23.68
C LYS A 184 16.77 -10.15 -23.56
N ILE A 185 15.55 -9.64 -23.45
CA ILE A 185 14.34 -10.47 -23.46
C ILE A 185 14.27 -11.23 -24.79
N SER A 186 14.01 -12.53 -24.74
CA SER A 186 13.90 -13.37 -25.94
C SER A 186 12.82 -12.85 -26.90
N HIS A 187 13.11 -12.89 -28.20
CA HIS A 187 12.13 -12.61 -29.25
C HIS A 187 11.17 -13.78 -29.50
N SER A 188 11.47 -15.00 -29.04
CA SER A 188 10.58 -16.15 -29.28
C SER A 188 9.30 -16.00 -28.47
N LYS A 189 8.15 -16.10 -29.15
CA LYS A 189 6.82 -16.07 -28.53
C LYS A 189 6.56 -17.23 -27.55
N SER A 190 7.38 -18.28 -27.62
CA SER A 190 7.33 -19.42 -26.69
C SER A 190 8.15 -19.21 -25.41
N ALA A 191 9.00 -18.18 -25.36
CA ALA A 191 9.83 -17.90 -24.21
C ALA A 191 8.96 -17.46 -23.01
N ARG A 192 9.27 -18.01 -21.83
CA ARG A 192 8.58 -17.71 -20.57
C ARG A 192 8.43 -16.20 -20.34
N ASP A 193 9.54 -15.47 -20.43
CA ASP A 193 9.53 -14.05 -20.09
C ASP A 193 8.75 -13.22 -21.11
N TYR A 194 8.81 -13.58 -22.40
CA TYR A 194 7.93 -13.00 -23.43
C TYR A 194 6.45 -13.15 -23.07
N ILE A 195 6.03 -14.39 -22.74
CA ILE A 195 4.62 -14.69 -22.41
C ILE A 195 4.15 -13.86 -21.22
N ARG A 196 4.98 -13.74 -20.19
CA ARG A 196 4.63 -13.01 -18.96
C ARG A 196 4.65 -11.51 -19.14
N ILE A 197 5.60 -10.98 -19.89
CA ILE A 197 5.63 -9.56 -20.25
C ILE A 197 4.38 -9.23 -21.06
N LYS A 198 4.05 -10.03 -22.07
CA LYS A 198 2.84 -9.87 -22.88
C LYS A 198 1.58 -9.87 -22.01
N PHE A 199 1.45 -10.82 -21.10
CA PHE A 199 0.36 -10.87 -20.13
C PHE A 199 0.28 -9.58 -19.30
N GLY A 200 1.42 -9.07 -18.81
CA GLY A 200 1.48 -7.80 -18.09
C GLY A 200 1.01 -6.59 -18.91
N CYS A 201 1.41 -6.52 -20.18
CA CYS A 201 0.95 -5.47 -21.12
C CYS A 201 -0.56 -5.57 -21.37
N GLU A 202 -1.09 -6.78 -21.55
CA GLU A 202 -2.53 -7.02 -21.73
C GLU A 202 -3.34 -6.67 -20.47
N ALA A 203 -2.83 -6.98 -19.28
CA ALA A 203 -3.41 -6.58 -18.01
C ALA A 203 -3.43 -5.04 -17.86
N ALA A 204 -2.33 -4.37 -18.19
CA ALA A 204 -2.25 -2.90 -18.20
C ALA A 204 -3.28 -2.28 -19.15
N LEU A 205 -3.47 -2.85 -20.34
CA LEU A 205 -4.50 -2.42 -21.29
C LEU A 205 -5.91 -2.62 -20.76
N SER A 206 -6.22 -3.82 -20.24
CA SER A 206 -7.52 -4.16 -19.67
C SER A 206 -7.91 -3.21 -18.53
N LEU A 207 -6.95 -2.86 -17.68
CA LEU A 207 -7.12 -1.93 -16.57
C LEU A 207 -7.07 -0.45 -16.98
N ARG A 208 -6.76 -0.16 -18.25
CA ARG A 208 -6.56 1.18 -18.79
C ARG A 208 -5.54 1.97 -17.97
N LEU A 209 -4.37 1.36 -17.78
CA LEU A 209 -3.25 1.96 -17.08
C LEU A 209 -2.84 3.25 -17.81
N ASN A 210 -2.83 4.34 -17.05
CA ASN A 210 -2.38 5.64 -17.49
C ASN A 210 -0.92 5.85 -17.10
N ASP A 211 -0.22 6.71 -17.83
CA ASP A 211 1.17 7.06 -17.54
C ASP A 211 2.06 5.81 -17.37
N CYS A 212 1.92 4.88 -18.33
CA CYS A 212 2.50 3.55 -18.27
C CYS A 212 4.01 3.60 -18.04
N GLN A 213 4.43 3.20 -16.85
CA GLN A 213 5.83 3.17 -16.45
C GLN A 213 6.12 1.96 -15.57
N GLY A 214 7.36 1.50 -15.61
CA GLY A 214 7.74 0.28 -14.92
C GLY A 214 9.17 -0.14 -15.21
N TYR A 215 9.46 -1.37 -14.87
CA TYR A 215 10.76 -2.00 -15.08
C TYR A 215 10.58 -3.35 -15.78
N VAL A 216 11.56 -3.69 -16.62
CA VAL A 216 11.74 -5.03 -17.16
C VAL A 216 13.01 -5.62 -16.56
N GLU A 217 12.98 -6.89 -16.20
CA GLU A 217 14.14 -7.64 -15.71
C GLU A 217 14.11 -9.07 -16.24
N ASN A 218 15.17 -9.47 -16.93
CA ASN A 218 15.26 -10.82 -17.49
C ASN A 218 15.47 -11.88 -16.40
N TYR A 219 14.87 -13.06 -16.56
CA TYR A 219 14.90 -14.18 -15.62
C TYR A 219 14.27 -13.91 -14.25
N ALA A 220 13.66 -12.76 -14.04
CA ALA A 220 12.93 -12.48 -12.81
C ALA A 220 11.74 -13.44 -12.64
N SER A 221 11.29 -13.58 -11.39
CA SER A 221 10.02 -14.27 -11.14
C SER A 221 8.85 -13.50 -11.71
N GLU A 222 8.98 -12.20 -11.97
CA GLU A 222 8.00 -11.35 -12.64
C GLU A 222 8.77 -10.39 -13.55
N PRO A 223 8.92 -10.69 -14.85
CA PRO A 223 9.87 -10.01 -15.74
C PRO A 223 9.44 -8.61 -16.17
N ILE A 224 8.20 -8.21 -15.88
CA ILE A 224 7.72 -6.83 -15.99
C ILE A 224 7.04 -6.45 -14.67
N ALA A 225 7.26 -5.23 -14.20
CA ALA A 225 6.44 -4.70 -13.13
C ALA A 225 6.16 -3.21 -13.35
N PHE A 226 4.89 -2.87 -13.19
CA PHE A 226 4.40 -1.51 -13.25
C PHE A 226 4.55 -0.82 -11.90
N ILE A 227 4.87 0.46 -11.97
CA ILE A 227 4.94 1.35 -10.81
C ILE A 227 3.98 2.52 -11.04
N ASP A 228 3.72 3.27 -9.97
CA ASP A 228 2.92 4.50 -10.05
C ASP A 228 1.54 4.28 -10.70
N VAL A 229 0.83 3.27 -10.20
CA VAL A 229 -0.41 2.76 -10.79
C VAL A 229 -1.52 3.81 -10.77
N HIS A 230 -1.85 4.32 -11.95
CA HIS A 230 -2.95 5.24 -12.19
C HIS A 230 -3.89 4.67 -13.25
N LEU A 231 -5.16 4.48 -12.92
CA LEU A 231 -6.15 3.96 -13.86
C LEU A 231 -7.01 5.09 -14.41
N SER A 232 -7.18 5.16 -15.73
CA SER A 232 -8.00 6.20 -16.38
C SER A 232 -8.77 5.63 -17.59
N THR A 233 -9.36 6.49 -18.43
CA THR A 233 -9.94 6.07 -19.73
C THR A 233 -8.94 6.20 -20.89
N SER A 234 -7.65 6.38 -20.59
CA SER A 234 -6.58 6.53 -21.56
C SER A 234 -6.33 5.25 -22.36
N THR A 235 -5.85 5.42 -23.59
CA THR A 235 -5.43 4.35 -24.50
C THR A 235 -3.91 4.15 -24.50
N MET A 236 -3.15 4.84 -23.63
CA MET A 236 -1.68 4.76 -23.62
C MET A 236 -1.14 3.33 -23.44
N ALA A 237 -1.88 2.45 -22.76
CA ALA A 237 -1.50 1.06 -22.57
C ALA A 237 -1.58 0.22 -23.87
N GLU A 238 -2.25 0.69 -24.92
CA GLU A 238 -2.24 0.02 -26.24
C GLU A 238 -0.81 -0.07 -26.79
N ALA A 239 -0.04 1.01 -26.63
CA ALA A 239 1.35 1.06 -27.08
C ALA A 239 2.25 0.02 -26.38
N LEU A 240 1.92 -0.42 -25.15
CA LEU A 240 2.66 -1.52 -24.50
C LEU A 240 2.42 -2.85 -25.21
N VAL A 241 1.18 -3.10 -25.63
CA VAL A 241 0.79 -4.31 -26.34
C VAL A 241 1.40 -4.32 -27.74
N ASP A 242 1.36 -3.18 -28.43
CA ASP A 242 2.00 -3.03 -29.74
C ASP A 242 3.51 -3.30 -29.65
N ASP A 243 4.21 -2.68 -28.68
CA ASP A 243 5.66 -2.88 -28.48
C ASP A 243 6.02 -4.36 -28.26
N ILE A 244 5.29 -5.10 -27.41
CA ILE A 244 5.59 -6.52 -27.15
C ILE A 244 5.16 -7.46 -28.29
N VAL A 245 4.13 -7.10 -29.05
CA VAL A 245 3.71 -7.86 -30.23
C VAL A 245 4.73 -7.70 -31.36
N GLU A 246 5.21 -6.48 -31.61
CA GLU A 246 6.27 -6.18 -32.58
C GLU A 246 7.60 -6.83 -32.19
N TRP A 247 7.92 -6.86 -30.89
CA TRP A 247 9.11 -7.53 -30.37
C TRP A 247 9.15 -9.04 -30.70
N GLY A 248 7.99 -9.72 -30.70
CA GLY A 248 7.92 -11.17 -30.83
C GLY A 248 8.07 -11.67 -32.27
N THR A 249 9.05 -12.52 -32.55
CA THR A 249 9.19 -13.26 -33.82
C THR A 249 8.42 -14.58 -33.78
N GLN A 250 8.20 -15.23 -34.94
CA GLN A 250 7.60 -16.57 -34.97
C GLN A 250 8.37 -17.56 -34.06
N PRO A 251 7.67 -18.55 -33.48
CA PRO A 251 8.20 -19.42 -32.42
C PRO A 251 9.53 -20.08 -32.75
#